data_AF-A0A195FWZ2-F1
#
_entry.id   AF-A0A195FWZ2-F1
#
_cell.length_a   1.000
_cell.length_b   1.000
_cell.length_c   1.000
_cell.angle_alpha   90.00
_cell.angle_beta   90.00
_cell.angle_gamma   90.00
#
_symmetry.space_group_name_H-M   'P 1'
#
loop_
_entity.id
_entity.type
_entity.pdbx_description
1 polymer ?
#
loop_
_entity_poly.entity_id
_entity_poly.type
_entity_poly.pdbx_seq_one_letter_code
_entity_poly.pdbx_strand_id
1 'polypeptide(L)'
;MEQRAVIKFNAKLGKSASETFRLMQQIYGNQCLGRTAVFEWHKSFLEGRETLEDDKKSERPILVRTPEMIEKVRNFVANAMRH
;
A
#
# COMPACT_ATOMS: atom_id res chain seq x y z
N MET A 1 9.92 2.57 4.30
CA MET A 1 11.20 1.94 3.93
C MET A 1 11.84 1.24 5.12
N GLU A 2 12.16 1.94 6.21
CA GLU A 2 12.81 1.36 7.40
C GLU A 2 12.05 0.17 8.02
N GLN A 3 10.76 0.34 8.33
CA GLN A 3 9.95 -0.76 8.90
C GLN A 3 9.92 -2.00 7.99
N ARG A 4 9.90 -1.82 6.67
CA ARG A 4 9.94 -2.92 5.70
C ARG A 4 11.29 -3.64 5.70
N ALA A 5 12.39 -2.91 5.90
CA ALA A 5 13.72 -3.52 6.08
C ALA A 5 13.77 -4.39 7.35
N VAL A 6 13.15 -3.92 8.44
CA VAL A 6 13.01 -4.71 9.67
C VAL A 6 12.17 -5.96 9.44
N ILE A 7 11.05 -5.86 8.70
CA ILE A 7 10.25 -7.05 8.34
C ILE A 7 11.07 -8.03 7.50
N LYS A 8 11.81 -7.56 6.48
CA LYS A 8 12.69 -8.39 5.64
C LYS A 8 13.77 -9.09 6.47
N PHE A 9 14.39 -8.37 7.40
CA PHE A 9 15.40 -8.91 8.29
C PHE A 9 14.83 -10.03 9.18
N ASN A 10 13.68 -9.80 9.81
CA ASN A 10 13.05 -10.82 10.66
C ASN A 10 12.58 -12.05 9.85
N ALA A 11 12.09 -11.85 8.62
CA ALA A 11 11.76 -12.95 7.72
C ALA A 11 13.01 -13.79 7.36
N LYS A 12 14.15 -13.15 7.07
CA LYS A 12 15.43 -13.85 6.82
C LYS A 12 15.99 -14.55 8.05
N LEU A 13 15.68 -14.05 9.25
CA LEU A 13 16.00 -14.72 10.51
C LEU A 13 15.09 -15.94 10.80
N GLY A 14 14.10 -16.22 9.94
CA GLY A 14 13.18 -17.34 10.13
C GLY A 14 12.13 -17.12 11.21
N LYS A 15 11.91 -15.87 11.65
CA LYS A 15 10.82 -15.56 12.58
C LYS A 15 9.47 -15.70 11.88
N SER A 16 8.43 -15.96 12.65
CA SER A 16 7.07 -15.94 12.12
C SER A 16 6.58 -14.50 11.88
N ALA A 17 5.58 -14.34 11.01
CA ALA A 17 4.93 -13.05 10.79
C ALA A 17 4.31 -12.47 12.09
N SER A 18 3.81 -13.34 12.97
CA SER A 18 3.26 -12.95 14.27
C SER A 18 4.33 -12.41 15.23
N GLU A 19 5.50 -13.05 15.30
CA GLU A 19 6.64 -12.55 16.09
C GLU A 19 7.19 -11.25 15.52
N THR A 20 7.30 -11.16 14.20
CA THR A 20 7.71 -9.93 13.51
C THR A 20 6.76 -8.78 13.81
N PHE A 21 5.44 -9.02 13.83
CA PHE A 21 4.46 -8.01 14.19
C PHE A 21 4.60 -7.54 15.65
N ARG A 22 4.82 -8.47 16.60
CA ARG A 22 5.06 -8.11 18.01
C ARG A 22 6.32 -7.25 18.17
N LEU A 23 7.41 -7.62 17.51
CA LEU A 23 8.65 -6.85 17.52
C LEU A 23 8.47 -5.46 16.90
N MET A 24 7.76 -5.40 15.76
CA MET A 24 7.41 -4.14 15.13
C MET A 24 6.59 -3.23 16.06
N GLN A 25 5.62 -3.77 16.81
CA GLN A 25 4.87 -3.01 17.80
C GLN A 25 5.74 -2.52 18.95
N GLN A 26 6.73 -3.31 19.39
CA GLN A 26 7.67 -2.88 20.43
C GLN A 26 8.61 -1.75 19.97
N ILE A 27 9.07 -1.81 18.72
CA ILE A 27 10.01 -0.82 18.16
C ILE A 27 9.29 0.48 17.78
N TYR A 28 8.15 0.37 17.10
CA TYR A 28 7.47 1.51 16.46
C TYR A 28 6.19 1.95 17.17
N GLY A 29 5.65 1.16 18.11
CA GLY A 29 4.43 1.50 18.84
C GLY A 29 3.27 1.87 17.92
N ASN A 30 2.73 3.08 18.10
CA ASN A 30 1.62 3.60 17.30
C ASN A 30 1.99 3.93 15.85
N GLN A 31 3.28 4.05 15.53
CA GLN A 31 3.75 4.27 14.17
C GLN A 31 3.98 2.96 13.41
N CYS A 32 3.77 1.81 14.05
CA CYS A 32 3.92 0.49 13.44
C CYS A 32 2.97 0.31 12.26
N LEU A 33 3.46 -0.32 11.18
CA LEU A 33 2.61 -0.80 10.10
C LEU A 33 1.50 -1.71 10.64
N GLY A 34 0.31 -1.60 10.04
CA GLY A 34 -0.82 -2.43 10.41
C GLY A 34 -0.52 -3.93 10.22
N ARG A 35 -1.20 -4.77 11.02
CA ARG A 35 -0.99 -6.23 11.02
C ARG A 35 -1.04 -6.84 9.62
N THR A 36 -2.03 -6.47 8.81
CA THR A 36 -2.17 -6.98 7.44
C THR A 36 -0.94 -6.66 6.58
N ALA A 37 -0.49 -5.41 6.59
CA ALA A 37 0.69 -4.98 5.83
C ALA A 37 1.95 -5.74 6.27
N VAL A 38 2.15 -5.92 7.59
CA VAL A 38 3.30 -6.68 8.10
C VAL A 38 3.28 -8.12 7.59
N PHE A 39 2.11 -8.77 7.58
CA PHE A 39 1.98 -10.16 7.12
C PHE A 39 2.17 -10.29 5.61
N GLU A 40 1.62 -9.37 4.82
CA GLU A 40 1.82 -9.33 3.37
C GLU A 40 3.30 -9.16 3.01
N TRP A 41 3.97 -8.18 3.61
CA TRP A 41 5.40 -7.96 3.42
C TRP A 41 6.22 -9.17 3.85
N HIS A 42 5.93 -9.74 5.03
CA HIS A 42 6.63 -10.91 5.54
C HIS A 42 6.50 -12.10 4.59
N LYS A 43 5.28 -12.36 4.08
CA LYS A 43 5.04 -13.44 3.11
C LYS A 43 5.81 -13.17 1.81
N SER A 44 5.72 -11.97 1.26
CA SER A 44 6.45 -11.62 0.03
C SER A 44 7.97 -11.77 0.17
N PHE A 45 8.54 -11.45 1.34
CA PHE A 45 9.97 -11.64 1.58
C PHE A 45 10.37 -13.12 1.67
N LEU A 46 9.50 -13.97 2.22
CA LEU A 46 9.72 -15.42 2.20
C LEU A 46 9.60 -16.01 0.78
N GLU A 47 8.74 -15.44 -0.05
CA GLU A 47 8.57 -15.79 -1.48
C GLU A 47 9.72 -15.28 -2.36
N GLY A 48 10.76 -14.66 -1.77
CA GLY A 48 11.97 -14.25 -2.48
C GLY A 48 11.97 -12.82 -3.01
N ARG A 49 10.98 -11.98 -2.63
CA ARG A 49 11.03 -10.54 -2.96
C ARG A 49 12.23 -9.89 -2.28
N GLU A 50 13.04 -9.14 -3.04
CA GLU A 50 14.18 -8.41 -2.46
C GLU A 50 13.97 -6.90 -2.33
N THR A 51 12.97 -6.35 -3.02
CA THR A 51 12.69 -4.93 -3.02
C THR A 51 11.98 -4.48 -1.74
N LEU A 52 12.39 -3.33 -1.21
CA LEU A 52 11.72 -2.66 -0.07
C LEU A 52 10.69 -1.63 -0.54
N GLU A 53 10.78 -1.25 -1.82
CA GLU A 53 9.83 -0.38 -2.48
C GLU A 53 8.51 -1.12 -2.66
N ASP A 54 7.41 -0.37 -2.56
CA ASP A 54 6.13 -0.93 -2.99
C ASP A 54 6.32 -1.36 -4.44
N ASP A 55 5.74 -2.50 -4.84
CA ASP A 55 5.50 -2.71 -6.26
C ASP A 55 4.84 -1.41 -6.73
N LYS A 56 5.30 -0.80 -7.83
CA LYS A 56 4.57 0.32 -8.43
C LYS A 56 3.20 -0.24 -8.70
N LYS A 57 2.28 -0.10 -7.74
CA LYS A 57 0.92 -0.60 -7.76
C LYS A 57 0.41 0.05 -8.99
N SER A 58 0.39 -0.72 -10.08
CA SER A 58 0.31 -0.19 -11.43
C SER A 58 -0.81 0.80 -11.33
N GLU A 59 -0.46 2.08 -11.52
CA GLU A 59 -1.41 3.17 -11.41
C GLU A 59 -2.57 2.67 -12.24
N ARG A 60 -3.63 2.23 -11.57
CA ARG A 60 -4.81 1.75 -12.26
C ARG A 60 -5.12 2.96 -13.11
N PRO A 61 -5.03 2.90 -14.46
CA PRO A 61 -5.21 4.11 -15.24
C PRO A 61 -6.55 4.63 -14.77
N ILE A 62 -6.51 5.79 -14.10
CA ILE A 62 -7.71 6.39 -13.57
C ILE A 62 -8.39 6.86 -14.85
N LEU A 63 -9.17 5.97 -15.46
CA LEU A 63 -9.96 6.17 -16.68
C LEU A 63 -11.08 7.20 -16.45
N VAL A 64 -10.96 8.02 -15.40
CA VAL A 64 -11.87 9.08 -14.98
C VAL A 64 -11.25 10.46 -15.30
N ARG A 65 -10.20 10.51 -16.11
CA ARG A 65 -9.61 11.75 -16.64
C ARG A 65 -9.43 11.72 -18.16
N THR A 66 -10.28 11.00 -18.89
CA THR A 66 -10.44 11.35 -20.30
C THR A 66 -11.10 12.73 -20.39
N PRO A 67 -10.66 13.61 -21.30
CA PRO A 67 -11.30 14.91 -21.52
C PRO A 67 -12.80 14.74 -21.80
N GLU A 68 -13.21 13.61 -22.38
CA GLU A 68 -14.60 13.24 -22.62
C GLU A 68 -15.44 13.14 -21.33
N MET A 69 -14.91 12.56 -20.25
CA MET A 69 -15.63 12.45 -18.97
C MET A 69 -15.74 13.81 -18.26
N ILE A 70 -14.69 14.63 -18.36
CA ILE A 70 -14.66 16.00 -17.81
C ILE A 70 -15.66 16.90 -18.56
N GLU A 71 -15.75 16.75 -19.89
CA GLU A 71 -16.71 17.50 -20.72
C GLU A 71 -18.16 17.09 -20.40
N LYS A 72 -18.43 15.78 -20.26
CA LYS A 72 -19.76 15.29 -19.84
C LYS A 72 -20.17 15.84 -18.47
N VAL A 73 -19.27 15.85 -17.48
CA VAL A 73 -19.56 16.42 -16.15
C VAL A 73 -19.78 17.93 -16.21
N ARG A 74 -18.97 18.67 -16.99
CA ARG A 74 -19.17 20.11 -17.20
C ARG A 74 -20.53 20.41 -17.84
N ASN A 75 -20.94 19.63 -18.82
CA ASN A 75 -22.21 19.82 -19.51
C ASN A 75 -23.40 19.50 -18.59
N PHE A 76 -23.27 18.49 -17.73
CA PHE A 76 -24.29 18.14 -16.73
C PHE A 76 -24.48 19.27 -15.70
N VAL A 77 -23.38 19.84 -15.20
CA VAL A 77 -23.41 20.96 -14.23
C VAL A 77 -23.94 22.25 -14.88
N ALA A 78 -23.60 22.53 -16.14
CA ALA A 78 -24.08 23.70 -16.86
C ALA A 78 -25.59 23.64 -17.17
N ASN A 79 -26.14 22.44 -17.38
CA ASN A 79 -27.58 22.25 -17.62
C ASN A 79 -28.39 22.33 -16.31
N ALA A 80 -27.81 21.90 -15.19
CA ALA A 80 -28.48 21.92 -13.88
C ALA A 80 -28.67 23.33 -13.27
N MET A 81 -27.92 24.35 -13.73
CA MET A 81 -28.08 25.75 -13.27
C MET A 81 -29.04 26.58 -14.13
N ARG A 82 -29.79 25.94 -15.04
CA ARG A 82 -30.71 26.62 -15.97
C ARG A 82 -32.17 26.25 -15.76
N HIS A 83 -32.56 25.99 -14.51
CA HIS A 83 -33.95 25.84 -14.07
C HIS A 83 -34.25 26.84 -12.95
#